data_AF-Q9CCK5-F1
#
_entry.id   AF-Q9CCK5-F1
#
_cell.length_a   1.000
_cell.length_b   1.000
_cell.length_c   1.000
_cell.angle_alpha   90.00
_cell.angle_beta   90.00
_cell.angle_gamma   90.00
#
_symmetry.space_group_name_H-M   'P 1'
#
loop_
_entity.id
_entity.type
_entity.pdbx_description
1 polymer ?
#
loop_
_entity_poly.entity_id
_entity_poly.type
_entity_poly.pdbx_seq_one_letter_code
_entity_poly.pdbx_strand_id
1 'polypeptide(L)'
;MALREATKESGVADLRITPELTTIHVHPVTCSLSEPTRHLDLQFVAHALDGVHIVVSDESEALRWWPAEALRPKLTVARKSARRSR
;
A
#
# COMPACT_ATOMS: atom_id res chain seq x y z
N MET A 1 -6.85 -3.64 -9.42
CA MET A 1 -5.95 -2.52 -9.79
C MET A 1 -4.69 -2.54 -8.95
N ALA A 2 -4.76 -2.32 -7.63
CA ALA A 2 -3.56 -2.28 -6.76
C ALA A 2 -2.60 -3.47 -6.92
N LEU A 3 -3.11 -4.71 -6.99
CA LEU A 3 -2.28 -5.88 -7.24
C LEU A 3 -1.56 -5.84 -8.61
N ARG A 4 -2.26 -5.40 -9.66
CA ARG A 4 -1.68 -5.26 -11.01
C ARG A 4 -0.53 -4.26 -11.01
N GLU A 5 -0.74 -3.07 -10.43
CA GLU A 5 0.32 -2.05 -10.37
C GLU A 5 1.49 -2.52 -9.51
N ALA A 6 1.21 -3.10 -8.33
CA ALA A 6 2.26 -3.62 -7.47
C ALA A 6 3.11 -4.70 -8.19
N THR A 7 2.49 -5.61 -8.94
CA THR A 7 3.22 -6.59 -9.76
C THR A 7 4.02 -5.93 -10.89
N LYS A 8 3.44 -4.94 -11.58
CA LYS A 8 4.09 -4.23 -12.69
C LYS A 8 5.30 -3.41 -12.23
N GLU A 9 5.16 -2.66 -11.13
CA GLU A 9 6.19 -1.75 -10.62
C GLU A 9 7.29 -2.46 -9.85
N SER A 10 6.99 -3.60 -9.22
CA SER A 10 7.98 -4.36 -8.42
C SER A 10 8.59 -5.57 -9.12
N GLY A 11 7.99 -6.05 -10.21
CA GLY A 11 8.36 -7.30 -10.86
C GLY A 11 7.98 -8.57 -10.07
N VAL A 12 7.29 -8.45 -8.93
CA VAL A 12 6.90 -9.59 -8.10
C VAL A 12 5.58 -10.19 -8.60
N ALA A 13 5.66 -11.38 -9.20
CA ALA A 13 4.51 -12.06 -9.77
C ALA A 13 3.53 -12.61 -8.71
N ASP A 14 4.04 -13.15 -7.61
CA ASP A 14 3.24 -13.90 -6.63
C ASP A 14 2.82 -13.05 -5.41
N LEU A 15 2.51 -11.77 -5.64
CA LEU A 15 1.98 -10.91 -4.58
C LEU A 15 0.58 -11.37 -4.15
N ARG A 16 0.39 -11.48 -2.83
CA ARG A 16 -0.94 -11.74 -2.24
C ARG A 16 -1.45 -10.49 -1.55
N ILE A 17 -2.49 -9.90 -2.12
CA ILE A 17 -3.12 -8.67 -1.60
C ILE A 17 -4.19 -8.98 -0.56
N THR A 18 -4.20 -8.21 0.52
CA THR A 18 -5.25 -8.19 1.54
C THR A 18 -6.38 -7.27 1.05
N PRO A 19 -7.66 -7.69 1.06
CA PRO A 19 -8.75 -6.89 0.48
C PRO A 19 -9.10 -5.63 1.30
N GLU A 20 -8.67 -5.55 2.55
CA GLU A 20 -8.88 -4.41 3.42
C GLU A 20 -7.98 -3.22 3.04
N LEU A 21 -8.58 -2.02 3.00
CA LEU A 21 -7.86 -0.75 2.85
C LEU A 21 -7.10 -0.42 4.14
N THR A 22 -5.83 -0.05 4.00
CA THR A 22 -5.02 0.49 5.11
C THR A 22 -5.23 1.98 5.26
N THR A 23 -5.20 2.70 4.13
CA THR A 23 -5.20 4.16 4.10
C THR A 23 -6.03 4.63 2.91
N ILE A 24 -6.79 5.70 3.14
CA ILE A 24 -7.47 6.46 2.10
C ILE A 24 -6.99 7.89 2.23
N HIS A 25 -6.59 8.49 1.12
CA HIS A 25 -6.11 9.86 1.11
C HIS A 25 -6.65 10.62 -0.10
N VAL A 26 -7.02 11.89 0.12
CA VAL A 26 -7.46 12.79 -0.94
C VAL A 26 -6.59 14.02 -0.91
N HIS A 27 -5.87 14.29 -1.99
CA HIS A 27 -5.00 15.46 -2.07
C HIS A 27 -5.16 16.19 -3.41
N PRO A 28 -4.86 17.50 -3.44
CA PRO A 28 -4.83 18.24 -4.69
C PRO A 28 -3.59 17.86 -5.52
N VAL A 29 -3.77 17.72 -6.83
CA VAL A 29 -2.68 17.65 -7.80
C VAL A 29 -3.00 18.52 -9.01
N THR A 30 -1.97 18.93 -9.74
CA THR A 30 -2.14 19.49 -11.10
C THR A 30 -1.81 18.38 -12.09
N CYS A 31 -2.83 17.85 -12.77
CA CYS A 31 -2.66 16.84 -13.80
C CYS A 31 -2.64 17.47 -15.21
N SER A 32 -2.87 16.66 -16.24
CA SER A 32 -2.75 17.04 -17.66
C SER A 32 -3.65 18.18 -18.13
N LEU A 33 -4.67 18.55 -17.36
CA LEU A 33 -5.62 19.61 -17.71
C LEU A 33 -5.22 20.99 -17.19
N SER A 34 -4.09 21.12 -16.49
CA SER A 34 -3.61 22.36 -15.85
C SER A 34 -4.56 22.95 -14.78
N GLU A 35 -5.76 22.41 -14.65
CA GLU A 35 -6.72 22.70 -13.58
C GLU A 35 -6.38 21.87 -12.33
N PRO A 36 -6.48 22.46 -11.12
CA PRO A 36 -6.34 21.71 -9.87
C PRO A 36 -7.40 20.59 -9.78
N THR A 37 -6.95 19.34 -9.80
CA THR A 37 -7.79 18.16 -9.56
C THR A 37 -7.51 17.57 -8.18
N ARG A 38 -8.35 16.64 -7.73
CA ARG A 38 -8.11 15.87 -6.51
C ARG A 38 -7.91 14.41 -6.89
N HIS A 39 -6.85 13.81 -6.39
CA HIS A 39 -6.63 12.38 -6.50
C HIS A 39 -7.16 11.68 -5.25
N LEU A 40 -7.79 10.53 -5.46
CA LEU A 40 -8.18 9.61 -4.40
C LEU A 40 -7.21 8.44 -4.43
N ASP A 41 -6.36 8.36 -3.41
CA ASP A 41 -5.40 7.28 -3.25
C ASP A 41 -5.94 6.23 -2.28
N LEU A 42 -5.83 4.97 -2.70
CA LEU A 42 -6.25 3.81 -1.94
C LEU A 42 -5.04 2.90 -1.72
N GLN A 43 -4.66 2.71 -0.45
CA GLN A 43 -3.52 1.88 -0.10
C GLN A 43 -3.96 0.53 0.47
N PHE A 44 -3.30 -0.52 0.00
CA PHE A 44 -3.50 -1.90 0.44
C PHE A 44 -2.19 -2.50 0.92
N VAL A 45 -2.28 -3.59 1.68
CA VAL A 45 -1.13 -4.43 2.03
C VAL A 45 -1.05 -5.61 1.07
N ALA A 46 0.14 -5.85 0.50
CA ALA A 46 0.45 -7.04 -0.26
C ALA A 46 1.66 -7.75 0.34
N HIS A 47 1.62 -9.08 0.38
CA HIS A 47 2.70 -9.92 0.89
C HIS A 47 3.40 -10.60 -0.29
N ALA A 48 4.72 -10.59 -0.26
CA ALA A 48 5.54 -11.40 -1.15
C ALA A 48 6.00 -12.67 -0.44
N LEU A 49 6.46 -13.66 -1.22
CA LEU A 49 7.18 -14.80 -0.69
C LEU A 49 8.57 -14.38 -0.22
N ASP A 50 9.11 -15.13 0.73
CA ASP A 50 10.48 -14.94 1.22
C ASP A 50 11.50 -15.08 0.09
N GLY A 51 12.53 -14.24 0.11
CA GLY A 51 13.62 -14.29 -0.85
C GLY A 51 13.30 -13.75 -2.24
N VAL A 52 12.12 -13.14 -2.46
CA VAL A 52 11.82 -12.53 -3.75
C VAL A 52 12.75 -11.35 -4.05
N HIS A 53 13.14 -11.25 -5.33
CA HIS A 53 13.87 -10.10 -5.83
C HIS A 53 12.88 -9.08 -6.41
N ILE A 54 13.04 -7.82 -6.01
CA ILE A 54 12.31 -6.69 -6.59
C ILE A 54 13.09 -6.14 -7.79
N VAL A 55 12.37 -5.76 -8.83
CA VAL A 55 12.89 -5.07 -10.01
C VAL A 55 12.03 -3.84 -10.23
N VAL A 56 12.63 -2.66 -10.13
CA VAL A 56 11.94 -1.40 -10.38
C VAL A 56 11.64 -1.27 -11.87
N SER A 57 10.42 -0.88 -12.22
CA SER A 57 10.03 -0.61 -13.61
C SER A 57 10.35 0.82 -14.04
N ASP A 58 10.28 1.11 -15.34
CA ASP A 58 10.46 2.47 -15.88
C ASP A 58 9.39 3.48 -15.41
N GLU A 59 8.29 3.00 -14.80
CA GLU A 59 7.24 3.85 -14.22
C GLU A 59 7.52 4.22 -12.76
N SER A 60 8.63 3.72 -12.19
CA SER A 60 9.00 3.90 -10.80
C SER A 60 10.43 4.44 -10.69
N GLU A 61 10.61 5.47 -9.86
CA GLU A 61 11.93 6.09 -9.65
C GLU A 61 12.87 5.22 -8.82
N ALA A 62 12.34 4.58 -7.77
CA ALA A 62 13.12 3.74 -6.87
C ALA A 62 12.22 2.77 -6.10
N LEU A 63 12.73 1.57 -5.85
CA LEU A 63 12.07 0.57 -5.02
C LEU A 63 13.09 -0.10 -4.09
N ARG A 64 12.74 -0.26 -2.81
CA ARG A 64 13.58 -0.96 -1.84
C ARG A 64 12.75 -1.59 -0.73
N TRP A 65 13.28 -2.66 -0.15
CA TRP A 65 12.78 -3.19 1.11
C TRP A 65 13.23 -2.33 2.29
N TRP A 66 12.39 -2.23 3.30
CA TRP A 66 12.74 -1.64 4.59
C TRP A 66 12.40 -2.61 5.72
N PRO A 67 13.21 -2.68 6.79
CA PRO A 67 12.84 -3.43 7.98
C PRO A 67 11.53 -2.91 8.55
N ALA A 68 10.60 -3.81 8.91
CA ALA A 68 9.31 -3.42 9.46
C ALA A 68 9.47 -2.61 10.77
N GLU A 69 10.53 -2.89 11.53
CA GLU A 69 10.86 -2.20 12.79
C GLU A 69 11.28 -0.73 12.57
N ALA A 70 11.62 -0.35 11.33
CA ALA A 70 11.89 1.04 10.98
C ALA A 70 10.61 1.88 10.89
N LEU A 71 9.43 1.25 10.73
CA LEU A 71 8.12 1.90 10.64
C LEU A 71 7.58 2.42 12.00
N ARG A 72 8.45 2.77 12.97
CA ARG A 72 8.10 3.10 14.38
C ARG A 72 7.04 4.22 14.52
N PRO A 73 6.22 4.29 15.62
CA PRO A 73 5.79 3.25 16.56
C PRO A 73 4.25 3.18 16.81
N LYS A 74 3.80 1.96 17.17
CA LYS A 74 2.66 1.58 18.04
C LYS A 74 1.38 2.44 17.96
N LEU A 75 0.51 2.16 16.97
CA LEU A 75 -0.92 2.37 17.19
C LEU A 75 -1.40 1.37 18.24
N THR A 76 -1.83 1.89 19.40
CA THR A 76 -2.58 1.08 20.37
C THR A 76 -3.90 0.73 19.71
N VAL A 77 -4.03 -0.50 19.22
CA VAL A 77 -5.32 -1.00 18.71
C VAL A 77 -6.28 -1.03 19.90
N ALA A 78 -7.23 -0.11 19.94
CA ALA A 78 -8.35 -0.20 20.87
C ALA A 78 -9.15 -1.45 20.49
N ARG A 79 -8.87 -2.58 21.16
CA ARG A 79 -9.67 -3.79 21.03
C ARG A 79 -11.08 -3.44 21.48
N LYS A 80 -12.05 -3.44 20.56
CA LYS A 80 -13.46 -3.50 20.94
C LYS A 80 -13.67 -4.83 21.64
N SER A 81 -13.73 -4.79 22.96
CA SER A 81 -14.13 -5.94 23.77
C SER A 81 -15.54 -6.33 23.33
N ALA A 82 -15.65 -7.48 22.67
CA ALA A 82 -16.92 -8.09 22.36
C ALA A 82 -17.63 -8.40 23.69
N ARG A 83 -18.57 -7.54 24.08
CA ARG A 83 -19.45 -7.78 25.23
C ARG A 83 -20.36 -8.96 24.86
N ARG A 84 -20.01 -10.16 25.33
CA ARG A 84 -20.95 -11.29 25.34
C ARG A 84 -22.04 -10.95 26.36
N SER A 85 -23.20 -10.53 25.88
CA SER A 85 -24.44 -10.61 26.66
C SER A 85 -24.82 -12.08 26.76
N ARG A 86 -24.91 -12.58 27.99
CA ARG A 86 -25.80 -13.69 28.34
C ARG A 86 -27.26 -13.25 28.20
#